data_AF-A0AA97H3G0-F1
#
_entry.id   AF-A0AA97H3G0-F1
#
_cell.length_a   1.000
_cell.length_b   1.000
_cell.length_c   1.000
_cell.angle_alpha   90.00
_cell.angle_beta   90.00
_cell.angle_gamma   90.00
#
_symmetry.space_group_name_H-M   'P 1'
#
loop_
_entity.id
_entity.type
_entity.pdbx_description
1 polymer ?
#
loop_
_entity_poly.entity_id
_entity_poly.type
_entity_poly.pdbx_seq_one_letter_code
_entity_poly.pdbx_strand_id
1 'polypeptide(L)'
;MNTLGLYVQRNGEVISADSRSLISKRYCTVTSAMNREFWNITSDRQNSIYVGSYGRGTAIDTSDIDILMSLPESYYNQFNSVLGMVNLVFCKQLDRLFLFRIQEVK
;
A
#
# COMPACT_ATOMS: atom_id res chain seq x y z
N MET A 1 -5.92 -19.58 -37.44
CA MET A 1 -6.89 -20.16 -36.48
C MET A 1 -6.79 -19.35 -35.21
N ASN A 2 -7.80 -18.51 -34.95
CA ASN A 2 -7.80 -17.54 -33.86
C ASN A 2 -8.31 -18.20 -32.59
N THR A 3 -7.47 -18.31 -31.57
CA THR A 3 -7.87 -18.76 -30.24
C THR A 3 -8.27 -17.54 -29.41
N LEU A 4 -9.51 -17.09 -29.61
CA LEU A 4 -10.16 -16.09 -28.75
C LEU A 4 -10.48 -16.73 -27.40
N GLY A 5 -9.52 -16.71 -26.49
CA GLY A 5 -9.77 -16.87 -25.06
C GLY A 5 -10.50 -15.63 -24.55
N LEU A 6 -11.80 -15.76 -24.34
CA LEU A 6 -12.69 -14.75 -23.76
C LEU A 6 -12.21 -14.30 -22.37
N TYR A 7 -11.32 -13.30 -22.33
CA TYR A 7 -11.18 -12.46 -21.15
C TYR A 7 -12.45 -11.61 -21.07
N VAL A 8 -13.36 -11.99 -20.18
CA VAL A 8 -14.53 -11.18 -19.84
C VAL A 8 -14.04 -9.82 -19.35
N GLN A 9 -14.11 -8.82 -20.22
CA GLN A 9 -13.92 -7.42 -19.84
C GLN A 9 -15.18 -6.97 -19.12
N ARG A 10 -15.22 -7.17 -17.81
CA ARG A 10 -16.29 -6.60 -16.98
C ARG A 10 -15.88 -5.18 -16.62
N ASN A 11 -16.34 -4.25 -17.47
CA ASN A 11 -16.34 -2.79 -17.34
C ASN A 11 -15.00 -2.10 -17.63
N GLY A 12 -15.00 -1.21 -18.63
CA GLY A 12 -13.86 -0.52 -19.23
C GLY A 12 -13.18 0.56 -18.40
N GLU A 13 -13.09 0.42 -17.08
CA GLU A 13 -12.28 1.29 -16.21
C GLU A 13 -11.01 0.54 -15.82
N VAL A 14 -10.20 0.22 -16.83
CA VAL A 14 -8.90 -0.42 -16.61
C VAL A 14 -7.90 0.68 -16.31
N ILE A 15 -7.32 0.67 -15.10
CA ILE A 15 -6.22 1.56 -14.74
C ILE A 15 -5.13 1.45 -15.82
N SER A 16 -4.73 2.58 -16.38
CA SER A 16 -3.74 2.64 -17.46
C SER A 16 -2.42 1.97 -17.04
N ALA A 17 -1.65 1.49 -18.02
CA ALA A 17 -0.34 0.89 -17.74
C ALA A 17 0.62 1.91 -17.10
N ASP A 18 0.54 3.17 -17.52
CA ASP A 18 1.37 4.27 -16.99
C ASP A 18 1.02 4.57 -15.54
N SER A 19 -0.27 4.66 -15.22
CA SER A 19 -0.74 4.84 -13.84
C SER A 19 -0.30 3.66 -12.97
N ARG A 20 -0.43 2.41 -13.42
CA ARG A 20 0.08 1.24 -12.69
C ARG A 20 1.59 1.31 -12.45
N SER A 21 2.36 1.77 -13.43
CA SER A 21 3.81 1.97 -13.29
C SER A 21 4.14 3.05 -12.26
N LEU A 22 3.41 4.16 -12.28
CA LEU A 22 3.57 5.25 -11.31
C LEU A 22 3.23 4.81 -9.88
N ILE A 23 2.13 4.08 -9.72
CA ILE A 23 1.71 3.49 -8.44
C ILE A 23 2.78 2.56 -7.90
N SER A 24 3.28 1.64 -8.74
CA SER A 24 4.33 0.71 -8.35
C SER A 24 5.61 1.43 -7.94
N LYS A 25 5.99 2.50 -8.65
CA LYS A 25 7.16 3.31 -8.29
C LYS A 25 6.98 3.97 -6.93
N ARG A 26 5.83 4.60 -6.68
CA ARG A 26 5.53 5.27 -5.40
C ARG A 26 5.50 4.27 -4.24
N TYR A 27 4.87 3.11 -4.45
CA TYR A 27 4.88 2.01 -3.48
C TYR A 27 6.30 1.56 -3.12
N CYS A 28 7.14 1.30 -4.13
CA CYS A 28 8.52 0.90 -3.92
C CYS A 28 9.31 1.98 -3.16
N THR A 29 9.15 3.25 -3.52
CA THR A 29 9.81 4.38 -2.84
C THR A 29 9.42 4.48 -1.37
N VAL A 30 8.12 4.43 -1.06
CA VAL A 30 7.62 4.49 0.33
C VAL A 30 8.11 3.29 1.13
N THR A 31 8.00 2.10 0.56
CA THR A 31 8.45 0.86 1.21
C THR A 31 9.96 0.90 1.47
N SER A 32 10.76 1.33 0.49
CA SER A 32 12.22 1.42 0.64
C SER A 32 12.64 2.43 1.71
N ALA A 33 11.99 3.60 1.75
CA ALA A 33 12.26 4.60 2.77
C ALA A 33 11.98 4.07 4.18
N MET A 34 10.85 3.39 4.36
CA MET A 34 10.43 2.85 5.66
C MET A 34 11.27 1.65 6.09
N ASN A 35 11.63 0.78 5.15
CA ASN A 35 12.54 -0.33 5.40
C ASN A 35 13.93 0.14 5.80
N ARG A 36 14.43 1.23 5.20
CA ARG A 36 15.69 1.84 5.60
C ARG A 36 15.59 2.45 7.00
N GLU A 37 14.50 3.17 7.28
CA GLU A 37 14.31 3.88 8.54
C GLU A 37 14.09 2.94 9.74
N PHE A 38 13.20 1.96 9.59
CA PHE A 38 12.74 1.15 10.72
C PHE A 38 13.42 -0.23 10.79
N TRP A 39 13.74 -0.81 9.64
CA TRP A 39 14.27 -2.17 9.56
C TRP A 39 15.78 -2.20 9.24
N ASN A 40 16.37 -1.06 8.87
CA ASN A 40 17.74 -0.95 8.37
C ASN A 40 18.04 -1.92 7.21
N ILE A 41 17.07 -2.12 6.32
CA ILE A 41 17.19 -2.96 5.12
C ILE A 41 16.95 -2.12 3.85
N THR A 42 17.51 -2.57 2.72
CA THR A 42 17.41 -1.86 1.43
C THR A 42 16.28 -2.36 0.52
N SER A 43 15.39 -3.21 1.04
CA SER A 43 14.28 -3.77 0.24
C SER A 43 13.19 -2.74 -0.01
N ASP A 44 12.63 -2.75 -1.22
CA ASP A 44 11.53 -1.89 -1.68
C ASP A 44 10.17 -2.63 -1.70
N ARG A 45 10.12 -3.88 -1.25
CA ARG A 45 8.90 -4.71 -1.26
C ARG A 45 8.62 -5.47 0.04
N GLN A 46 9.61 -5.57 0.94
CA GLN A 46 9.40 -6.22 2.23
C GLN A 46 8.62 -5.33 3.19
N ASN A 47 7.96 -5.95 4.17
CA ASN A 47 7.22 -5.28 5.25
C ASN A 47 6.10 -4.34 4.78
N SER A 48 5.66 -4.45 3.52
CA SER A 48 4.54 -3.69 2.98
C SER A 48 3.63 -4.58 2.12
N ILE A 49 2.34 -4.27 2.11
CA ILE A 49 1.34 -4.91 1.23
C ILE A 49 0.35 -3.87 0.71
N TYR A 50 -0.11 -4.05 -0.54
CA TYR A 50 -1.27 -3.30 -1.04
C TYR A 50 -2.54 -3.77 -0.34
N VAL A 51 -3.35 -2.82 0.13
CA VAL A 51 -4.67 -3.10 0.72
C VAL A 51 -5.74 -2.25 0.03
N GLY A 52 -6.96 -2.26 0.57
CA GLY A 52 -8.07 -1.52 -0.03
C GLY A 52 -8.56 -2.13 -1.37
N SER A 53 -9.26 -1.32 -2.15
CA SER A 53 -9.78 -1.72 -3.48
C SER A 53 -8.65 -2.14 -4.43
N TYR A 54 -7.50 -1.45 -4.35
CA TYR A 54 -6.33 -1.75 -5.17
C TYR A 54 -5.73 -3.12 -4.82
N GLY A 55 -5.49 -3.40 -3.53
CA GLY A 55 -4.99 -4.70 -3.08
C GLY A 55 -5.94 -5.87 -3.37
N ARG A 56 -7.26 -5.63 -3.44
CA ARG A 56 -8.26 -6.65 -3.80
C ARG A 56 -8.50 -6.81 -5.30
N GLY A 57 -7.86 -6.00 -6.16
CA GLY A 57 -8.07 -6.04 -7.60
C GLY A 57 -9.46 -5.55 -8.03
N THR A 58 -10.13 -4.74 -7.22
CA THR A 58 -11.44 -4.15 -7.51
C THR A 58 -11.39 -2.64 -7.70
N ALA A 59 -10.19 -2.05 -7.78
CA ALA A 59 -10.01 -0.62 -8.01
C ALA A 59 -10.37 -0.27 -9.46
N ILE A 60 -11.21 0.75 -9.60
CA ILE A 60 -11.66 1.31 -10.88
C ILE A 60 -11.02 2.69 -11.17
N ASP A 61 -10.49 3.36 -10.13
CA ASP A 61 -9.74 4.63 -10.22
C ASP A 61 -8.46 4.53 -9.35
N THR A 62 -7.53 5.48 -9.55
CA THR A 62 -6.26 5.61 -8.81
C THR A 62 -6.32 6.58 -7.64
N SER A 63 -7.51 7.11 -7.29
CA SER A 63 -7.66 8.22 -6.34
C SER A 63 -7.03 7.97 -4.97
N ASP A 64 -7.27 6.78 -4.39
CA ASP A 64 -6.82 6.43 -3.05
C ASP A 64 -6.21 5.03 -3.06
N ILE A 65 -4.90 4.97 -2.83
CA ILE A 65 -4.15 3.72 -2.76
C ILE A 65 -3.71 3.52 -1.32
N ASP A 66 -4.30 2.50 -0.71
CA ASP A 66 -4.01 2.14 0.66
C ASP A 66 -2.87 1.10 0.70
N ILE A 67 -1.81 1.39 1.45
CA ILE A 67 -0.65 0.54 1.66
C ILE A 67 -0.56 0.25 3.16
N LEU A 68 -0.44 -1.02 3.51
CA LEU A 68 -0.24 -1.43 4.89
C LEU A 68 1.23 -1.78 5.09
N MET A 69 1.87 -1.25 6.13
CA MET A 69 3.28 -1.50 6.42
C MET A 69 3.51 -1.96 7.86
N SER A 70 4.43 -2.90 8.04
CA SER A 70 4.77 -3.46 9.34
C SER A 70 5.91 -2.68 9.98
N LEU A 71 5.78 -2.38 11.28
CA LEU A 71 6.85 -1.82 12.10
C LEU A 71 7.50 -2.86 13.02
N PRO A 72 8.78 -2.70 13.35
CA PRO A 72 9.41 -3.45 14.43
C PRO A 72 8.73 -3.16 15.77
N GLU A 73 8.74 -4.16 16.65
CA GLU A 73 8.08 -4.09 17.95
C GLU A 73 8.63 -2.98 18.87
N SER A 74 9.93 -2.72 18.82
CA SER A 74 10.58 -1.65 19.58
C SER A 74 9.98 -0.27 19.26
N TYR A 75 9.81 0.04 17.98
CA TYR A 75 9.19 1.28 17.51
C TYR A 75 7.70 1.31 17.80
N TYR A 76 6.99 0.19 17.64
CA TYR A 76 5.58 0.11 18.01
C TYR A 76 5.37 0.44 19.50
N ASN A 77 6.18 -0.12 20.39
CA ASN A 77 6.09 0.12 21.83
C ASN A 77 6.44 1.58 22.18
N GLN A 78 7.47 2.16 21.53
CA GLN A 78 7.82 3.57 21.70
C GLN A 78 6.69 4.49 21.24
N PHE A 79 6.12 4.23 20.06
CA PHE A 79 5.01 5.00 19.52
C PHE A 79 3.75 4.85 20.38
N ASN A 80 3.42 3.64 20.84
CA ASN A 80 2.30 3.42 21.73
C ASN A 80 2.48 4.14 23.09
N SER A 81 3.70 4.21 23.60
CA SER A 81 4.02 4.92 24.84
C SER A 81 4.03 6.45 24.69
N VAL A 82 4.41 6.98 23.53
CA VAL A 82 4.54 8.44 23.27
C VAL A 82 3.26 9.03 22.69
N LEU A 83 2.53 8.29 21.85
CA LEU A 83 1.38 8.77 21.06
C LEU A 83 0.01 8.42 21.64
N GLY A 84 -0.09 8.13 22.94
CA GLY A 84 -1.38 7.97 23.64
C GLY A 84 -2.37 9.16 23.51
N MET A 85 -2.02 10.22 22.78
CA MET A 85 -2.83 11.42 22.54
C MET A 85 -3.14 11.71 21.06
N VAL A 86 -2.45 11.11 20.08
CA VAL A 86 -2.65 11.45 18.65
C VAL A 86 -3.34 10.28 17.96
N ASN A 87 -4.58 10.51 17.51
CA ASN A 87 -5.33 9.63 16.62
C ASN A 87 -4.59 9.46 15.28
N LEU A 88 -3.51 8.67 15.27
CA LEU A 88 -3.20 7.86 14.11
C LEU A 88 -4.40 6.95 13.92
N VAL A 89 -5.00 6.97 12.74
CA VAL A 89 -6.16 6.14 12.41
C VAL A 89 -5.72 4.68 12.41
N PHE A 90 -5.65 4.11 13.60
CA PHE A 90 -5.40 2.71 13.87
C PHE A 90 -6.69 1.96 13.53
N CYS A 91 -6.72 1.32 12.37
CA CYS A 91 -7.66 0.26 12.14
C CYS A 91 -7.30 -0.87 13.12
N LYS A 92 -8.02 -0.93 14.25
CA LYS A 92 -7.98 -2.06 15.17
C LYS A 92 -8.23 -3.34 14.37
N GLN A 93 -7.27 -4.25 14.38
CA GLN A 93 -7.39 -5.63 14.83
C GLN A 93 -6.25 -6.43 14.16
N LEU A 94 -5.22 -6.75 14.96
CA LEU A 94 -4.03 -7.57 14.67
C LEU A 94 -2.78 -6.79 14.20
N ASP A 95 -1.82 -6.72 15.14
CA ASP A 95 -0.36 -6.76 14.94
C ASP A 95 0.36 -5.65 14.14
N ARG A 96 0.81 -4.57 14.81
CA ARG A 96 1.96 -3.71 14.39
C ARG A 96 1.94 -3.18 12.93
N LEU A 97 0.76 -2.87 12.39
CA LEU A 97 0.60 -2.43 10.99
C LEU A 97 0.12 -0.97 10.91
N PHE A 98 0.71 -0.19 9.99
CA PHE A 98 0.37 1.20 9.72
C PHE A 98 -0.24 1.34 8.33
N LEU A 99 -1.36 2.04 8.25
CA LEU A 99 -2.04 2.33 6.99
C LEU A 99 -1.54 3.66 6.43
N PHE A 100 -0.87 3.60 5.29
CA PHE A 100 -0.51 4.76 4.48
C PHE A 100 -1.49 4.88 3.33
N ARG A 101 -2.13 6.04 3.20
CA ARG A 101 -2.92 6.38 2.02
C ARG A 101 -2.09 7.26 1.11
N ILE A 102 -1.80 6.78 -0.09
CA ILE A 102 -1.25 7.59 -1.18
C ILE A 102 -2.42 8.13 -1.97
N GLN A 103 -2.61 9.45 -1.94
CA GLN A 103 -3.51 10.14 -2.85
C GLN A 103 -2.78 10.52 -4.12
N GLU A 104 -3.33 10.19 -5.29
CA GLU A 104 -2.86 10.78 -6.54
C GLU A 104 -3.40 12.21 -6.66
N VAL A 105 -2.49 13.18 -6.61
CA VAL A 105 -2.80 14.56 -6.99
C VAL A 105 -3.08 14.55 -8.50
N LYS A 106 -4.34 14.79 -8.87
CA LYS A 106 -4.78 14.97 -10.26
C LYS A 106 -4.25 16.28 -10.84
#